data_AF-A0A7C5E050-F1
#
_entry.id   AF-A0A7C5E050-F1
#
_cell.length_a   1.000
_cell.length_b   1.000
_cell.length_c   1.000
_cell.angle_alpha   90.00
_cell.angle_beta   90.00
_cell.angle_gamma   90.00
#
_symmetry.space_group_name_H-M   'P 1'
#
loop_
_entity.id
_entity.type
_entity.pdbx_description
1 polymer ?
#
loop_
_entity_poly.entity_id
_entity_poly.type
_entity_poly.pdbx_seq_one_letter_code
_entity_poly.pdbx_strand_id
1 'polypeptide(L)'
;MIFFLIINIFLQNPAIEVGDKYLKAGRPDLALEVYNQIYNISKDTPEGYLALYKMSLASLALGDTLSALADLNILRKKFLPDTLASNVYKSLINLEKDTLRRIGIGLEFVELYPEAASRKKILKLILQLASESNLESEKILRLMKINAS
;
A
#
# COMPACT_ATOMS: atom_id res chain seq x y z
N MET A 1 -5.96 -6.83 -28.11
CA MET A 1 -6.62 -7.50 -26.97
C MET A 1 -5.78 -8.69 -26.46
N ILE A 2 -4.49 -8.47 -26.17
CA ILE A 2 -3.53 -9.52 -25.71
C ILE A 2 -2.76 -9.05 -24.46
N PHE A 3 -2.70 -7.74 -24.20
CA PHE A 3 -1.98 -7.17 -23.05
C PHE A 3 -2.66 -7.39 -21.69
N PHE A 4 -3.97 -7.64 -21.66
CA PHE A 4 -4.71 -7.86 -20.41
C PHE A 4 -4.57 -9.28 -19.84
N LEU A 5 -4.09 -10.24 -20.64
CA LEU A 5 -4.01 -11.65 -20.20
C LEU A 5 -2.73 -11.96 -19.42
N ILE A 6 -1.65 -11.20 -19.64
CA ILE A 6 -0.35 -11.45 -19.00
C ILE A 6 -0.31 -10.95 -17.54
N ILE A 7 -1.17 -10.00 -17.16
CA ILE A 7 -1.19 -9.44 -15.79
C ILE A 7 -1.81 -10.41 -14.77
N ASN A 8 -2.66 -11.35 -15.19
CA ASN A 8 -3.36 -12.24 -14.26
C ASN A 8 -2.57 -13.50 -13.85
N ILE A 9 -1.46 -13.82 -14.50
CA ILE A 9 -0.68 -15.03 -14.22
C ILE A 9 0.39 -14.79 -13.13
N PHE A 10 0.77 -13.54 -12.87
CA PHE A 10 1.83 -13.20 -11.90
C PHE A 10 1.40 -13.18 -10.42
N LEU A 11 0.14 -13.49 -10.09
CA LEU A 11 -0.38 -13.41 -8.72
C LEU A 11 -0.74 -14.75 -8.05
N GLN A 12 -0.63 -15.88 -8.76
CA GLN A 12 -0.78 -17.20 -8.17
C GLN A 12 0.59 -17.79 -7.84
N ASN A 13 1.30 -17.16 -6.89
CA ASN A 13 2.47 -17.80 -6.29
C ASN A 13 1.97 -18.70 -5.14
N PRO A 14 2.05 -20.04 -5.26
CA PRO A 14 1.56 -20.96 -4.24
C PRO A 14 2.20 -20.70 -2.86
N ALA A 15 3.41 -20.13 -2.81
CA ALA A 15 4.06 -19.78 -1.56
C ALA A 15 3.40 -18.57 -0.85
N ILE A 16 2.93 -17.56 -1.59
CA ILE A 16 2.17 -16.44 -1.01
C ILE A 16 0.86 -16.97 -0.41
N GLU A 17 0.20 -17.92 -1.09
CA GLU A 17 -1.03 -18.53 -0.58
C GLU A 17 -0.81 -19.29 0.73
N VAL A 18 0.35 -19.93 0.91
CA VAL A 18 0.71 -20.60 2.18
C VAL A 18 0.83 -19.58 3.31
N GLY A 19 1.54 -18.47 3.08
CA GLY A 19 1.62 -17.38 4.06
C GLY A 19 0.24 -16.81 4.39
N ASP A 20 -0.62 -16.62 3.37
CA ASP A 20 -1.98 -16.11 3.55
C ASP A 20 -2.86 -17.06 4.36
N LYS A 21 -2.67 -18.38 4.20
CA LYS A 21 -3.36 -19.40 5.01
C LYS A 21 -2.95 -19.30 6.49
N TYR A 22 -1.66 -19.15 6.78
CA TYR A 22 -1.20 -18.96 8.17
C TYR A 22 -1.75 -17.67 8.78
N LEU A 23 -1.71 -16.57 8.02
CA LEU A 23 -2.23 -15.28 8.51
C LEU A 23 -3.73 -15.37 8.83
N LYS A 24 -4.52 -15.99 7.96
CA LYS A 24 -5.96 -16.24 8.18
C LYS A 24 -6.24 -17.17 9.35
N ALA A 25 -5.34 -18.10 9.65
CA ALA A 25 -5.43 -19.01 10.78
C ALA A 25 -5.00 -18.37 12.11
N GLY A 26 -4.70 -17.07 12.14
CA GLY A 26 -4.20 -16.40 13.35
C GLY A 26 -2.78 -16.79 13.72
N ARG A 27 -1.98 -17.22 12.74
CA ARG A 27 -0.56 -17.59 12.88
C ARG A 27 0.34 -16.62 12.10
N PRO A 28 0.35 -15.33 12.47
CA PRO A 28 1.15 -14.33 11.76
C PRO A 28 2.65 -14.54 11.89
N ASP A 29 3.11 -15.22 12.95
CA ASP A 29 4.48 -15.71 13.14
C ASP A 29 4.92 -16.59 11.96
N LEU A 30 4.15 -17.63 11.65
CA LEU A 30 4.45 -18.56 10.55
C LEU A 30 4.28 -17.89 9.19
N ALA A 31 3.31 -16.99 9.06
CA ALA A 31 3.13 -16.22 7.83
C ALA A 31 4.37 -15.36 7.53
N LEU A 32 4.92 -14.70 8.55
CA LEU A 32 6.10 -13.86 8.43
C LEU A 32 7.33 -14.66 7.95
N GLU A 33 7.53 -15.87 8.49
CA GLU A 33 8.60 -16.77 8.03
C GLU A 33 8.47 -17.10 6.54
N VAL A 34 7.26 -17.46 6.10
CA VAL A 34 6.99 -17.77 4.68
C VAL A 34 7.27 -16.58 3.79
N TYR A 35 6.77 -15.39 4.14
CA TYR A 35 7.00 -14.20 3.32
C TYR A 35 8.47 -13.77 3.29
N ASN A 36 9.20 -13.92 4.41
CA ASN A 36 10.63 -13.62 4.46
C ASN A 36 11.43 -14.54 3.52
N GLN A 37 11.09 -15.83 3.44
CA GLN A 37 11.72 -16.74 2.48
C GLN A 37 11.48 -16.28 1.03
N ILE A 38 10.24 -15.92 0.69
CA ILE A 38 9.88 -15.43 -0.65
C ILE A 38 10.65 -14.14 -0.96
N TYR A 39 10.68 -13.19 -0.02
CA TYR A 39 11.36 -11.92 -0.21
C TYR A 39 12.87 -12.09 -0.43
N ASN A 40 13.53 -12.98 0.30
CA ASN A 40 14.96 -13.23 0.15
C ASN A 40 15.31 -13.85 -1.21
N ILE A 41 14.43 -14.68 -1.79
CA ILE A 41 14.63 -15.30 -3.10
C ILE A 41 14.31 -14.32 -4.23
N SER A 42 13.21 -13.58 -4.09
CA SER A 42 12.64 -12.73 -5.15
C SER A 42 12.83 -11.25 -4.87
N LYS A 43 13.96 -10.87 -4.27
CA LYS A 43 14.23 -9.49 -3.88
C LYS A 43 14.17 -8.55 -5.09
N ASP A 44 13.57 -7.38 -4.89
CA ASP A 44 13.40 -6.33 -5.90
C ASP A 44 12.55 -6.70 -7.15
N THR A 45 11.81 -7.80 -7.07
CA THR A 45 10.79 -8.21 -8.07
C THR A 45 9.38 -7.87 -7.60
N PRO A 46 8.36 -7.88 -8.50
CA PRO A 46 6.96 -7.74 -8.10
C PRO A 46 6.52 -8.71 -6.99
N GLU A 47 6.99 -9.96 -7.04
CA GLU A 47 6.72 -11.00 -6.05
C GLU A 47 7.37 -10.65 -4.71
N GLY A 48 8.61 -10.17 -4.73
CA GLY A 48 9.30 -9.69 -3.53
C GLY A 48 8.58 -8.49 -2.91
N TYR A 49 8.08 -7.55 -3.71
CA TYR A 49 7.32 -6.42 -3.19
C TYR A 49 5.98 -6.85 -2.59
N LEU A 50 5.29 -7.82 -3.20
CA LEU A 50 4.10 -8.40 -2.61
C LEU A 50 4.42 -9.11 -1.29
N ALA A 51 5.48 -9.92 -1.24
CA ALA A 51 5.93 -10.60 -0.03
C ALA A 51 6.26 -9.60 1.09
N LEU A 52 7.01 -8.54 0.79
CA LEU A 52 7.34 -7.48 1.75
C LEU A 52 6.09 -6.74 2.25
N TYR A 53 5.09 -6.53 1.39
CA TYR A 53 3.81 -5.96 1.82
C TYR A 53 3.09 -6.92 2.78
N LYS A 54 3.08 -8.21 2.47
CA LYS A 54 2.48 -9.24 3.33
C LYS A 54 3.22 -9.40 4.66
N MET A 55 4.55 -9.25 4.68
CA MET A 55 5.35 -9.15 5.91
C MET A 55 4.85 -8.00 6.77
N SER A 56 4.64 -6.81 6.19
CA SER A 56 4.12 -5.67 6.96
C SER A 56 2.76 -5.97 7.61
N LEU A 57 1.87 -6.69 6.92
CA LEU A 57 0.57 -7.10 7.47
C LEU A 57 0.71 -8.12 8.59
N ALA A 58 1.62 -9.09 8.46
CA ALA A 58 1.92 -10.06 9.49
C ALA A 58 2.53 -9.38 10.75
N SER A 59 3.44 -8.43 10.56
CA SER A 59 4.00 -7.60 11.63
C SER A 59 2.91 -6.81 12.37
N LEU A 60 1.96 -6.19 11.64
CA LEU A 60 0.80 -5.54 12.26
C LEU A 60 -0.06 -6.52 13.06
N ALA A 61 -0.30 -7.72 12.55
CA ALA A 61 -1.06 -8.75 13.26
C ALA A 61 -0.36 -9.25 14.53
N LEU A 62 0.98 -9.15 14.59
CA LEU A 62 1.78 -9.39 15.80
C LEU A 62 1.83 -8.18 16.76
N GLY A 63 1.28 -7.04 16.37
CA GLY A 63 1.39 -5.77 17.11
C GLY A 63 2.71 -5.02 16.88
N ASP A 64 3.59 -5.53 16.02
CA ASP A 64 4.85 -4.89 15.65
C ASP A 64 4.64 -3.82 14.57
N THR A 65 4.17 -2.66 15.03
CA THR A 65 3.92 -1.50 14.16
C THR A 65 5.22 -0.93 13.58
N LEU A 66 6.35 -1.06 14.27
CA LEU A 66 7.62 -0.49 13.84
C LEU A 66 8.17 -1.24 12.63
N SER A 67 8.20 -2.57 12.68
CA SER A 67 8.63 -3.38 11.54
C SER A 67 7.70 -3.20 10.34
N ALA A 68 6.38 -3.16 10.59
CA ALA A 68 5.41 -2.89 9.53
C ALA A 68 5.65 -1.55 8.83
N LEU A 69 5.91 -0.48 9.60
CA LEU A 69 6.22 0.84 9.04
C LEU A 69 7.54 0.84 8.28
N ALA A 70 8.55 0.09 8.73
CA ALA A 70 9.81 -0.03 8.02
C ALA A 70 9.60 -0.66 6.63
N ASP A 71 8.89 -1.79 6.57
CA ASP A 71 8.58 -2.49 5.32
C ASP A 71 7.77 -1.62 4.35
N LEU A 72 6.72 -0.95 4.84
CA LEU A 72 5.89 -0.06 4.03
C LEU A 72 6.67 1.14 3.50
N ASN A 73 7.61 1.69 4.27
CA ASN A 73 8.46 2.80 3.82
C ASN A 73 9.51 2.36 2.79
N ILE A 74 9.96 1.10 2.83
CA ILE A 74 10.76 0.53 1.75
C ILE A 74 9.92 0.48 0.47
N LEU A 75 8.70 -0.06 0.55
CA LEU A 75 7.78 -0.19 -0.58
C LEU A 75 7.39 1.16 -1.20
N ARG A 76 7.14 2.19 -0.38
CA ARG A 76 6.82 3.54 -0.84
C ARG A 76 7.88 4.13 -1.80
N LYS A 77 9.14 3.71 -1.67
CA LYS A 77 10.26 4.18 -2.51
C LYS A 77 10.39 3.41 -3.83
N LYS A 78 9.49 2.45 -4.10
CA LYS A 78 9.52 1.58 -5.28
C LYS A 78 8.42 1.96 -6.26
N PHE A 79 8.64 1.66 -7.54
CA PHE A 79 7.58 1.69 -8.54
C PHE A 79 6.74 0.42 -8.41
N LEU A 80 5.49 0.56 -7.97
CA LEU A 80 4.62 -0.56 -7.66
C LEU A 80 3.44 -0.62 -8.63
N PRO A 81 2.88 -1.80 -8.91
CA PRO A 81 1.58 -1.88 -9.58
C PRO A 81 0.50 -1.13 -8.79
N ASP A 82 -0.41 -0.45 -9.48
CA ASP A 82 -1.43 0.44 -8.90
C ASP A 82 -2.17 -0.15 -7.68
N THR A 83 -2.56 -1.42 -7.77
CA THR A 83 -3.25 -2.13 -6.68
C THR A 83 -2.38 -2.25 -5.44
N LEU A 84 -1.11 -2.62 -5.62
CA LEU A 84 -0.16 -2.78 -4.52
C LEU A 84 0.21 -1.41 -3.93
N ALA A 85 0.49 -0.42 -4.78
CA ALA A 85 0.71 0.97 -4.38
C ALA A 85 -0.44 1.47 -3.51
N SER A 86 -1.69 1.33 -3.97
CA SER A 86 -2.87 1.77 -3.23
C SER A 86 -2.94 1.15 -1.83
N ASN A 87 -2.64 -0.14 -1.71
CA ASN A 87 -2.66 -0.85 -0.45
C ASN A 87 -1.55 -0.38 0.51
N VAL A 88 -0.34 -0.16 -0.01
CA VAL A 88 0.79 0.39 0.75
C VAL A 88 0.44 1.78 1.28
N TYR A 89 -0.01 2.69 0.41
CA TYR A 89 -0.32 4.07 0.81
C TYR A 89 -1.50 4.15 1.78
N LYS A 90 -2.55 3.33 1.61
CA LYS A 90 -3.63 3.25 2.61
C LYS A 90 -3.13 2.75 3.97
N SER A 91 -2.25 1.76 3.97
CA SER A 91 -1.68 1.24 5.22
C SER A 91 -0.87 2.33 5.92
N LEU A 92 -0.04 3.07 5.18
CA LEU A 92 0.72 4.22 5.70
C LEU A 92 -0.21 5.33 6.24
N ILE A 93 -1.26 5.70 5.52
CA ILE A 93 -2.26 6.70 5.97
C ILE A 93 -2.97 6.24 7.26
N ASN A 94 -3.23 4.95 7.41
CA ASN A 94 -3.92 4.42 8.59
C ASN A 94 -2.99 4.32 9.82
N LEU A 95 -1.70 4.09 9.60
CA LEU A 95 -0.72 3.98 10.68
C LEU A 95 -0.17 5.34 11.13
N GLU A 96 -0.19 6.33 10.25
CA GLU A 96 0.20 7.70 10.60
C GLU A 96 -0.84 8.36 11.51
N LYS A 97 -0.35 8.97 12.60
CA LYS A 97 -1.19 9.60 13.62
C LYS A 97 -1.45 11.07 13.31
N ASP A 98 -0.49 11.74 12.68
CA ASP A 98 -0.59 13.16 12.37
C ASP A 98 -1.42 13.39 11.10
N THR A 99 -2.53 14.12 11.20
CA THR A 99 -3.46 14.29 10.08
C THR A 99 -2.83 15.00 8.87
N LEU A 100 -1.91 15.94 9.11
CA LEU A 100 -1.20 16.63 8.03
C LEU A 100 -0.31 15.67 7.25
N ARG A 101 0.42 14.80 7.94
CA ARG A 101 1.22 13.74 7.30
C ARG A 101 0.37 12.72 6.58
N ARG A 102 -0.79 12.34 7.14
CA ARG A 102 -1.76 11.45 6.45
C ARG A 102 -2.21 12.05 5.11
N ILE A 103 -2.56 13.34 5.12
CA ILE A 103 -2.91 14.09 3.90
C ILE A 103 -1.71 14.09 2.93
N GLY A 104 -0.51 14.40 3.42
CA GLY A 104 0.71 14.40 2.61
C GLY A 104 0.99 13.07 1.91
N ILE A 105 0.89 11.95 2.64
CA ILE A 105 1.05 10.60 2.09
C ILE A 105 -0.02 10.31 1.02
N GLY A 106 -1.27 10.72 1.27
CA GLY A 106 -2.33 10.56 0.28
C GLY A 106 -2.08 11.38 -0.99
N LEU A 107 -1.62 12.62 -0.86
CA LEU A 107 -1.30 13.48 -2.00
C LEU A 107 -0.13 12.93 -2.81
N GLU A 108 0.90 12.41 -2.13
CA GLU A 108 2.03 11.72 -2.75
C GLU A 108 1.54 10.57 -3.66
N PHE A 109 0.59 9.74 -3.20
CA PHE A 109 -0.02 8.70 -4.04
C PHE A 109 -0.72 9.29 -5.28
N VAL A 110 -1.51 10.33 -5.10
CA VAL A 110 -2.32 10.95 -6.17
C VAL A 110 -1.46 11.57 -7.26
N GLU A 111 -0.29 12.07 -6.89
CA GLU A 111 0.72 12.64 -7.79
C GLU A 111 1.50 11.55 -8.53
N LEU A 112 1.96 10.51 -7.83
CA LEU A 112 2.75 9.44 -8.43
C LEU A 112 1.92 8.46 -9.28
N TYR A 113 0.63 8.31 -8.97
CA TYR A 113 -0.27 7.34 -9.62
C TYR A 113 -1.52 8.04 -10.22
N PRO A 114 -1.36 8.91 -11.23
CA PRO A 114 -2.45 9.73 -11.77
C PRO A 114 -3.57 8.91 -12.42
N GLU A 115 -3.25 7.75 -12.98
CA GLU A 115 -4.20 6.86 -13.68
C GLU A 115 -4.74 5.72 -12.80
N ALA A 116 -4.31 5.63 -11.53
CA ALA A 116 -4.70 4.50 -10.70
C ALA A 116 -6.22 4.49 -10.44
N ALA A 117 -6.85 3.33 -10.64
CA ALA A 117 -8.28 3.16 -10.38
C ALA A 117 -8.71 3.51 -8.94
N SER A 118 -7.78 3.42 -8.00
CA SER A 118 -8.01 3.73 -6.58
C SER A 118 -7.85 5.22 -6.24
N ARG A 119 -7.38 6.04 -7.17
CA ARG A 119 -7.09 7.47 -6.98
C ARG A 119 -8.27 8.26 -6.46
N LYS A 120 -9.45 8.09 -7.04
CA LYS A 120 -10.68 8.75 -6.59
C LYS A 120 -11.02 8.42 -5.13
N LYS A 121 -10.76 7.18 -4.70
CA LYS A 121 -10.99 6.74 -3.31
C LYS A 121 -10.01 7.40 -2.34
N ILE A 122 -8.73 7.49 -2.71
CA ILE A 122 -7.70 8.15 -1.89
C ILE A 122 -7.95 9.66 -1.82
N LEU A 123 -8.32 10.31 -2.93
CA LEU A 123 -8.74 11.71 -2.94
C LEU A 123 -9.91 11.97 -1.98
N LYS A 124 -10.94 11.12 -2.00
CA LYS A 124 -12.08 11.25 -1.08
C LYS A 124 -11.64 11.15 0.38
N LEU A 125 -10.72 10.24 0.70
CA LEU A 125 -10.16 10.10 2.05
C LEU A 125 -9.40 11.37 2.47
N ILE A 126 -8.57 11.92 1.59
CA ILE A 126 -7.81 13.15 1.86
C ILE A 126 -8.75 14.33 2.13
N LEU A 127 -9.82 14.47 1.34
CA LEU A 127 -10.82 15.52 1.53
C LEU A 127 -11.52 15.41 2.88
N GLN A 128 -11.86 14.19 3.27
CA GLN A 128 -12.45 13.94 4.58
C GLN A 128 -11.48 14.37 5.70
N LEU A 129 -10.23 13.91 5.65
CA LEU A 129 -9.20 14.25 6.65
C LEU A 129 -8.95 15.76 6.76
N ALA A 130 -8.97 16.46 5.64
CA ALA A 130 -8.80 17.91 5.61
C ALA A 130 -9.98 18.66 6.23
N SER A 131 -11.21 18.21 5.94
CA SER A 131 -12.42 18.78 6.54
C SER A 131 -12.44 18.62 8.06
N GLU A 132 -12.00 17.46 8.56
CA GLU A 132 -11.92 17.16 10.00
C GLU A 132 -10.84 18.00 10.71
N SER A 133 -9.86 18.53 9.97
CA SER A 133 -8.71 19.26 10.53
C SER A 133 -8.83 20.77 10.45
N ASN A 134 -9.97 21.32 9.99
CA ASN A 134 -10.15 22.76 9.71
C ASN A 134 -9.01 23.35 8.83
N LEU A 135 -8.38 22.53 7.99
CA LEU A 135 -7.32 22.97 7.11
C LEU A 135 -7.94 23.65 5.90
N GLU A 136 -7.76 24.96 5.83
CA GLU A 136 -8.16 25.83 4.72
C GLU A 136 -7.77 25.20 3.37
N SER A 137 -8.82 24.91 2.63
CA SER A 137 -8.93 24.06 1.46
C SER A 137 -8.09 24.47 0.25
N GLU A 138 -7.33 25.56 0.27
CA GLU A 138 -6.74 26.16 -0.94
C GLU A 138 -5.67 25.27 -1.62
N LYS A 139 -4.79 24.61 -0.84
CA LYS A 139 -3.77 23.68 -1.38
C LYS A 139 -4.40 22.39 -1.92
N ILE A 140 -5.47 21.93 -1.27
CA ILE A 140 -6.25 20.74 -1.67
C ILE A 140 -7.12 21.05 -2.90
N LEU A 141 -7.72 22.23 -2.95
CA LEU A 141 -8.50 22.76 -4.07
C LEU A 141 -7.63 22.94 -5.33
N ARG A 142 -6.37 23.37 -5.20
CA ARG A 142 -5.42 23.43 -6.32
C ARG A 142 -5.16 22.04 -6.91
N LEU A 143 -4.97 21.03 -6.07
CA LEU A 143 -4.78 19.63 -6.51
C LEU A 143 -6.07 19.03 -7.10
N MET A 144 -7.25 19.47 -6.65
CA MET A 144 -8.53 19.11 -7.29
C MET A 144 -8.70 19.76 -8.68
N LYS A 145 -8.34 21.04 -8.85
CA LYS A 145 -8.51 21.78 -10.12
C LYS A 145 -7.67 21.21 -11.27
N ILE A 146 -6.50 20.65 -10.97
CA ILE A 146 -5.62 20.01 -11.96
C ILE A 146 -6.23 18.71 -12.53
N ASN A 147 -7.25 18.14 -11.88
CA ASN A 147 -7.82 16.83 -12.22
C ASN A 147 -9.28 16.85 -12.67
N ALA A 148 -9.87 18.05 -12.79
CA ALA A 148 -11.23 18.24 -13.30
C ALA A 148 -11.26 18.64 -14.79
N SER A 149 -10.08 18.70 -15.43
CA SER A 149 -9.85 19.04 -16.84
C SER A 149 -9.47 17.81 -17.64
#